data_AF-A0A511MZ93-F1
#
_entry.id   AF-A0A511MZ93-F1
#
_cell.length_a   1.000
_cell.length_b   1.000
_cell.length_c   1.000
_cell.angle_alpha   90.00
_cell.angle_beta   90.00
_cell.angle_gamma   90.00
#
_symmetry.space_group_name_H-M   'P 1'
#
loop_
_entity.id
_entity.type
_entity.pdbx_description
1 polymer ?
#
loop_
_entity_poly.entity_id
_entity_poly.type
_entity_poly.pdbx_seq_one_letter_code
_entity_poly.pdbx_strand_id
1 'polypeptide(L)'
;MRPKIKWLNLDETLRKLDQLVDIESQIPIEPIRTQVEQHALLGVDANVYSTEPGAYERTEELKRSIYAKVMSGTLGVEVGATADYASHVEYGSSVNALNQSQLEGAVTGRGKPESPLTLGRSGVRWTLPGPFVLPAAVYGRLLLEKAFVSAVKKVWG
;
A
#
# COMPACT_ATOMS: atom_id res chain seq x y z
N MET A 1 7.78 6.96 -47.62
CA MET A 1 7.57 5.49 -47.51
C MET A 1 6.28 5.24 -46.74
N ARG A 2 5.29 4.55 -47.33
CA ARG A 2 4.09 4.11 -46.58
C ARG A 2 4.36 2.74 -45.97
N PRO A 3 4.03 2.49 -44.70
CA PRO A 3 4.18 1.17 -44.11
C PRO A 3 3.26 0.18 -44.85
N LYS A 4 3.81 -0.97 -45.26
CA LYS A 4 3.00 -2.10 -45.76
C LYS A 4 2.28 -2.72 -44.56
N ILE A 5 0.98 -2.48 -44.44
CA ILE A 5 0.13 -3.17 -43.48
C ILE A 5 -0.05 -4.60 -43.99
N LYS A 6 0.49 -5.58 -43.24
CA LYS A 6 0.29 -7.00 -43.51
C LYS A 6 -1.00 -7.40 -42.82
N TRP A 7 -2.07 -7.57 -43.58
CA TRP A 7 -3.34 -8.06 -43.04
C TRP A 7 -3.16 -9.52 -42.60
N LEU A 8 -3.48 -9.81 -41.34
CA LEU A 8 -3.60 -11.18 -40.85
C LEU A 8 -4.79 -11.85 -41.55
N ASN A 9 -4.71 -13.16 -41.83
CA ASN A 9 -5.90 -13.88 -42.23
C ASN A 9 -6.82 -14.08 -41.00
N LEU A 10 -8.10 -14.34 -41.25
CA LEU A 10 -9.11 -14.46 -40.18
C LEU A 10 -8.72 -15.53 -39.14
N ASP A 11 -8.20 -16.67 -39.58
CA ASP A 11 -7.80 -17.78 -38.71
C ASP A 11 -6.66 -17.38 -37.75
N GLU A 12 -5.68 -16.62 -38.23
CA GLU A 12 -4.58 -16.12 -37.41
C GLU A 12 -5.08 -15.08 -36.39
N THR A 13 -6.03 -14.22 -36.78
CA THR A 13 -6.68 -13.28 -35.86
C THR A 13 -7.47 -14.01 -34.78
N LEU A 14 -8.29 -15.00 -35.14
CA LEU A 14 -9.07 -15.79 -34.18
C LEU A 14 -8.17 -16.52 -33.18
N ARG A 15 -7.10 -17.15 -33.66
CA ARG A 15 -6.12 -17.81 -32.79
C ARG A 15 -5.45 -16.85 -31.81
N LYS A 16 -5.10 -15.63 -32.25
CA LYS A 16 -4.53 -14.60 -31.36
C LYS A 16 -5.55 -14.09 -30.34
N LEU A 17 -6.82 -13.98 -30.71
CA LEU A 17 -7.89 -13.63 -29.77
C LEU A 17 -8.11 -14.72 -28.71
N ASP A 18 -8.09 -16.00 -29.10
CA ASP A 18 -8.17 -17.11 -28.13
C ASP A 18 -7.00 -17.08 -27.14
N GLN A 19 -5.79 -16.79 -27.61
CA GLN A 19 -4.61 -16.62 -26.74
C GLN A 19 -4.74 -15.43 -25.77
N LEU A 20 -5.53 -14.41 -26.11
CA LEU A 20 -5.82 -13.29 -25.20
C LEU A 20 -6.83 -13.64 -24.12
N VAL A 21 -7.68 -14.66 -24.31
CA VAL A 21 -8.62 -15.12 -23.28
C VAL A 21 -7.85 -15.58 -22.03
N ASP A 22 -6.70 -16.21 -22.23
CA ASP A 22 -5.84 -16.69 -21.14
C ASP A 22 -4.75 -15.68 -20.72
N ILE A 23 -4.86 -14.41 -21.12
CA ILE A 23 -3.78 -13.44 -20.87
C ILE A 23 -3.50 -13.22 -19.38
N GLU A 24 -4.52 -13.35 -18.53
CA GLU A 24 -4.35 -13.21 -17.08
C GLU A 24 -3.37 -14.24 -16.52
N SER A 25 -3.34 -15.45 -17.07
CA SER A 25 -2.42 -16.52 -16.65
C SER A 25 -0.95 -16.20 -16.96
N GLN A 26 -0.72 -15.26 -17.88
CA GLN A 26 0.63 -14.83 -18.29
C GLN A 26 1.14 -13.66 -17.45
N ILE A 27 0.30 -13.05 -16.62
CA ILE A 27 0.68 -11.94 -15.75
C ILE A 27 1.39 -12.52 -14.51
N PRO A 28 2.62 -12.06 -14.17
CA PRO A 28 3.35 -12.56 -13.02
C PRO A 28 2.78 -11.96 -11.73
N ILE A 29 1.64 -12.49 -11.27
CA ILE A 29 0.88 -11.98 -10.12
C ILE A 29 1.75 -11.92 -8.85
N GLU A 30 2.43 -13.02 -8.50
CA GLU A 30 3.22 -13.12 -7.27
C GLU A 30 4.40 -12.12 -7.24
N PRO A 31 5.23 -12.01 -8.29
CA PRO A 31 6.26 -10.98 -8.34
C PRO A 31 5.74 -9.54 -8.21
N ILE A 32 4.55 -9.25 -8.74
CA ILE A 32 3.94 -7.91 -8.65
C ILE A 32 3.46 -7.67 -7.21
N ARG A 33 2.74 -8.63 -6.63
CA ARG A 33 2.27 -8.58 -5.24
C ARG A 33 3.43 -8.28 -4.28
N THR A 34 4.50 -9.07 -4.35
CA THR A 34 5.68 -8.92 -3.47
C THR A 34 6.33 -7.54 -3.62
N GLN A 35 6.46 -7.03 -4.84
CA GLN A 35 7.05 -5.71 -5.06
C GLN A 35 6.18 -4.57 -4.52
N VAL A 36 4.85 -4.70 -4.62
CA VAL A 36 3.91 -3.72 -4.07
C VAL A 36 3.99 -3.70 -2.54
N GLU A 37 4.00 -4.88 -1.92
CA GLU A 37 4.12 -5.01 -0.47
C GLU A 37 5.45 -4.42 0.03
N GLN A 38 6.55 -4.70 -0.66
CA GLN A 38 7.85 -4.09 -0.37
C GLN A 38 7.82 -2.56 -0.51
N HIS A 39 7.12 -2.04 -1.52
CA HIS A 39 6.98 -0.60 -1.71
C HIS A 39 6.17 0.04 -0.56
N ALA A 40 5.11 -0.62 -0.10
CA ALA A 40 4.34 -0.21 1.06
C ALA A 40 5.18 -0.24 2.35
N LEU A 41 6.00 -1.30 2.55
CA LEU A 41 6.93 -1.41 3.67
C LEU A 41 7.97 -0.28 3.68
N LEU A 42 8.57 0.04 2.53
CA LEU A 42 9.49 1.18 2.40
C LEU A 42 8.80 2.50 2.74
N GLY A 43 7.56 2.68 2.26
CA GLY A 43 6.75 3.82 2.60
C GLY A 43 6.52 3.92 4.11
N VAL A 44 6.14 2.83 4.77
CA VAL A 44 5.96 2.79 6.22
C VAL A 44 7.25 3.04 6.98
N ASP A 45 8.37 2.47 6.56
CA ASP A 45 9.66 2.72 7.19
C ASP A 45 10.03 4.22 7.09
N ALA A 46 10.01 4.79 5.88
CA ALA A 46 10.37 6.18 5.66
C ALA A 46 9.48 7.18 6.45
N ASN A 47 8.23 6.82 6.68
CA ASN A 47 7.22 7.69 7.27
C ASN A 47 7.01 7.45 8.78
N VAL A 48 7.28 6.25 9.28
CA VAL A 48 7.05 5.85 10.68
C VAL A 48 8.36 5.51 11.35
N TYR A 49 9.00 4.42 10.91
CA TYR A 49 10.05 3.75 11.66
C TYR A 49 11.44 4.38 11.49
N SER A 50 11.66 5.18 10.45
CA SER A 50 12.89 5.95 10.20
C SER A 50 12.81 7.38 10.73
N THR A 51 11.68 7.81 11.31
CA THR A 51 11.56 9.13 11.94
C THR A 51 12.12 9.11 13.37
N GLU A 52 12.29 10.28 14.00
CA GLU A 52 12.66 10.32 15.43
C GLU A 52 11.60 9.62 16.29
N PRO A 53 11.99 8.70 17.19
CA PRO A 53 11.06 8.05 18.11
C PRO A 53 10.30 9.07 18.96
N GLY A 54 8.98 8.89 19.04
CA GLY A 54 8.12 9.71 19.88
C GLY A 54 8.12 9.27 21.34
N ALA A 55 7.13 9.76 22.08
CA ALA A 55 6.87 9.32 23.47
C ALA A 55 6.40 7.86 23.59
N TYR A 56 6.17 7.16 22.47
CA TYR A 56 5.62 5.80 22.42
C TYR A 56 6.63 4.80 21.83
N GLU A 57 6.55 3.57 22.34
CA GLU A 57 7.33 2.43 21.86
C GLU A 57 6.85 1.97 20.46
N ARG A 58 7.79 1.73 19.55
CA ARG A 58 7.52 1.24 18.20
C ARG A 58 7.47 -0.29 18.21
N THR A 59 6.26 -0.85 18.23
CA THR A 59 6.06 -2.31 18.28
C THR A 59 6.26 -3.03 16.94
N GLU A 60 6.41 -2.28 15.85
CA GLU A 60 6.44 -2.78 14.46
C GLU A 60 5.17 -3.50 13.99
N GLU A 61 4.08 -3.43 14.75
CA GLU A 61 2.85 -4.16 14.42
C GLU A 61 2.23 -3.71 13.09
N LEU A 62 2.22 -2.40 12.84
CA LEU A 62 1.80 -1.86 11.55
C LEU A 62 2.63 -2.45 10.40
N LYS A 63 3.96 -2.60 10.58
CA LYS A 63 4.87 -3.13 9.55
C LYS A 63 4.56 -4.59 9.23
N ARG A 64 4.33 -5.41 10.26
CA ARG A 64 3.99 -6.83 10.12
C ARG A 64 2.61 -7.06 9.52
N SER A 65 1.72 -6.08 9.62
CA SER A 65 0.34 -6.17 9.16
C SER A 65 0.12 -5.72 7.70
N ILE A 66 1.14 -5.14 7.05
CA ILE A 66 1.01 -4.64 5.67
C ILE A 66 0.78 -5.82 4.73
N TYR A 67 -0.16 -5.66 3.80
CA TYR A 67 -0.40 -6.64 2.76
C TYR A 67 -0.60 -5.96 1.40
N ALA A 68 -0.29 -6.70 0.35
CA ALA A 68 -0.73 -6.41 -1.01
C ALA A 68 -1.51 -7.60 -1.57
N LYS A 69 -2.54 -7.31 -2.35
CA LYS A 69 -3.34 -8.31 -3.05
C LYS A 69 -3.57 -7.85 -4.49
N VAL A 70 -3.32 -8.74 -5.44
CA VAL A 70 -3.65 -8.50 -6.85
C VAL A 70 -4.96 -9.21 -7.14
N MET A 71 -5.93 -8.48 -7.71
CA MET A 71 -7.25 -9.01 -8.04
C MET A 71 -7.28 -9.50 -9.49
N SER A 72 -7.45 -10.81 -9.68
CA SER A 72 -7.75 -11.42 -10.99
C SER A 72 -9.14 -11.00 -11.47
N GLY A 73 -9.34 -10.86 -12.78
CA GLY A 73 -10.57 -10.37 -13.41
C GLY A 73 -10.61 -8.86 -13.66
N THR A 74 -10.13 -8.04 -12.72
CA THR A 74 -10.11 -6.56 -12.89
C THR A 74 -8.71 -5.99 -13.09
N LEU A 75 -7.67 -6.83 -13.06
CA LEU A 75 -6.26 -6.42 -13.04
C LEU A 75 -6.03 -5.27 -12.05
N GLY A 76 -6.51 -5.47 -10.82
CA GLY A 76 -6.44 -4.48 -9.74
C GLY A 76 -5.36 -4.81 -8.72
N VAL A 77 -4.92 -3.81 -7.96
CA VAL A 77 -4.08 -4.00 -6.78
C VAL A 77 -4.76 -3.35 -5.58
N GLU A 78 -4.92 -4.12 -4.53
CA GLU A 78 -5.33 -3.68 -3.20
C GLU A 78 -4.09 -3.66 -2.32
N VAL A 79 -3.93 -2.59 -1.54
CA VAL A 79 -2.85 -2.43 -0.56
C VAL A 79 -3.49 -1.97 0.73
N GLY A 80 -3.09 -2.56 1.84
CA GLY A 80 -3.64 -2.23 3.15
C GLY A 80 -2.76 -2.69 4.30
N ALA A 81 -3.31 -2.56 5.49
CA ALA A 81 -2.74 -3.06 6.73
C ALA A 81 -3.87 -3.63 7.59
N THR A 82 -3.62 -4.74 8.28
CA THR A 82 -4.61 -5.35 9.20
C THR A 82 -4.47 -4.89 10.65
N ALA A 83 -3.43 -4.12 10.99
CA ALA A 83 -3.28 -3.55 12.32
C ALA A 83 -4.39 -2.52 12.60
N ASP A 84 -4.86 -2.49 13.85
CA ASP A 84 -5.79 -1.45 14.34
C ASP A 84 -5.07 -0.09 14.31
N TYR A 85 -5.27 0.60 13.18
CA TYR A 85 -4.40 1.63 12.61
C TYR A 85 -4.27 2.92 13.46
N ALA A 86 -5.13 3.12 14.46
CA ALA A 86 -5.14 4.36 15.27
C ALA A 86 -4.76 4.10 16.74
N SER A 87 -5.34 3.11 17.41
CA SER A 87 -5.17 2.98 18.85
C SER A 87 -3.76 2.55 19.28
N HIS A 88 -3.06 1.77 18.46
CA HIS A 88 -1.72 1.27 18.81
C HIS A 88 -0.59 2.29 18.57
N VAL A 89 -0.80 3.23 17.64
CA VAL A 89 0.14 4.34 17.38
C VAL A 89 -0.17 5.55 18.27
N GLU A 90 -1.45 5.77 18.60
CA GLU A 90 -1.89 6.90 19.44
C GLU A 90 -1.88 6.59 20.96
N TYR A 91 -2.16 5.35 21.37
CA TYR A 91 -2.18 4.95 22.80
C TYR A 91 -1.03 4.00 23.20
N GLY A 92 -0.24 3.52 22.24
CA GLY A 92 0.70 2.42 22.47
C GLY A 92 -0.03 1.10 22.79
N SER A 93 0.70 -0.01 22.72
CA SER A 93 0.23 -1.30 23.27
C SER A 93 1.12 -1.72 24.42
N SER A 94 0.53 -2.33 25.47
CA SER A 94 1.15 -2.74 26.75
C SER A 94 1.12 -1.65 27.83
N VAL A 95 1.89 -1.82 28.93
CA VAL A 95 1.99 -1.09 30.23
C VAL A 95 1.88 0.45 30.23
N ASN A 96 1.79 1.09 29.06
CA ASN A 96 1.64 2.53 28.87
C ASN A 96 0.26 2.95 28.30
N ALA A 97 -0.68 2.02 28.13
CA ALA A 97 -2.05 2.34 27.71
C ALA A 97 -2.75 3.19 28.80
N LEU A 98 -2.98 4.46 28.50
CA LEU A 98 -3.69 5.36 29.43
C LEU A 98 -5.19 5.09 29.32
N ASN A 99 -5.81 4.75 30.44
CA ASN A 99 -7.28 4.70 30.53
C ASN A 99 -7.87 6.11 30.61
N GLN A 100 -9.18 6.24 30.38
CA GLN A 100 -9.88 7.52 30.34
C GLN A 100 -9.65 8.38 31.59
N SER A 101 -9.60 7.78 32.78
CA SER A 101 -9.35 8.49 34.04
C SER A 101 -7.93 9.09 34.11
N GLN A 102 -6.93 8.40 33.55
CA GLN A 102 -5.55 8.90 33.47
C GLN A 102 -5.40 10.03 32.45
N LEU A 103 -6.17 10.01 31.36
CA LEU A 103 -6.24 11.11 30.40
C LEU A 103 -6.85 12.37 31.04
N GLU A 104 -7.97 12.21 31.74
CA GLU A 104 -8.66 13.31 32.43
C GLU A 104 -7.75 13.95 33.50
N GLY A 105 -6.98 13.15 34.24
CA GLY A 105 -5.97 13.62 35.19
C GLY A 105 -4.82 14.39 34.53
N ALA A 106 -4.37 13.95 33.34
CA ALA A 106 -3.32 14.64 32.59
C ALA A 106 -3.81 15.99 32.01
N VAL A 107 -5.08 16.09 31.62
CA VAL A 107 -5.70 17.35 31.18
C VAL A 107 -5.81 18.33 32.36
N THR A 108 -6.36 17.89 33.49
CA THR A 108 -6.60 18.75 34.66
C THR A 108 -5.30 19.21 35.33
N GLY A 109 -4.25 18.39 35.35
CA GLY A 109 -2.95 18.73 35.95
C GLY A 109 -2.11 19.78 35.19
N ARG A 110 -2.44 20.09 33.92
CA ARG A 110 -1.65 21.04 33.09
C ARG A 110 -1.97 22.51 33.34
N GLY A 111 -3.07 22.84 34.01
CA GLY A 111 -3.43 24.21 34.38
C GLY A 111 -3.66 25.19 33.21
N LYS A 112 -3.75 24.71 31.96
CA LYS A 112 -4.01 25.52 30.74
C LYS A 112 -5.09 24.86 29.87
N PRO A 113 -6.38 25.18 30.09
CA PRO A 113 -7.49 24.53 29.40
C PRO A 113 -7.55 24.82 27.90
N GLU A 114 -6.99 25.94 27.44
CA GLU A 114 -7.03 26.34 26.02
C GLU A 114 -5.97 25.65 25.14
N SER A 115 -5.05 24.87 25.70
CA SER A 115 -4.04 24.14 24.93
C SER A 115 -4.42 22.66 24.82
N PRO A 116 -4.50 22.08 23.61
CA PRO A 116 -4.80 20.66 23.45
C PRO A 116 -3.79 19.80 24.24
N LEU A 117 -4.29 18.85 25.03
CA LEU A 117 -3.44 17.84 25.65
C LEU A 117 -2.78 17.01 24.53
N THR A 118 -1.55 17.35 24.21
CA THR A 118 -0.69 16.58 23.31
C THR A 118 -0.01 15.50 24.15
N LEU A 119 -0.64 14.33 24.20
CA LEU A 119 0.02 13.07 24.55
C LEU A 119 0.29 12.40 23.22
N GLY A 120 1.57 12.33 22.84
CA GLY A 120 1.97 11.75 21.58
C GLY A 120 2.42 12.74 20.51
N ARG A 121 3.65 12.52 20.05
CA ARG A 121 4.06 12.73 18.66
C ARG A 121 4.96 11.56 18.31
N SER A 122 4.47 10.50 17.69
CA SER A 122 5.35 9.75 16.78
C SER A 122 5.18 10.40 15.41
N GLY A 123 6.16 11.22 15.02
CA GLY A 123 6.12 11.98 13.77
C GLY A 123 5.70 13.43 13.99
N VAL A 124 6.65 14.30 14.32
CA VAL A 124 6.49 15.77 14.34
C VAL A 124 6.01 16.36 12.98
N ARG A 125 5.86 15.54 11.94
CA ARG A 125 5.41 15.92 10.59
C ARG A 125 4.51 14.88 9.91
N TRP A 126 3.62 14.21 10.64
CA TRP A 126 2.69 13.27 10.02
C TRP A 126 1.32 13.90 9.80
N THR A 127 1.04 14.31 8.55
CA THR A 127 -0.23 14.95 8.16
C THR A 127 -1.19 14.02 7.42
N LEU A 128 -0.83 12.78 7.09
CA LEU A 128 -1.69 11.89 6.34
C LEU A 128 -1.56 10.43 6.81
N PRO A 129 -2.66 9.74 7.19
CA PRO A 129 -2.72 8.30 7.41
C PRO A 129 -2.64 7.46 6.11
N GLY A 130 -1.98 7.95 5.05
CA GLY A 130 -1.97 7.29 3.73
C GLY A 130 -0.71 7.44 2.85
N PRO A 131 0.49 7.79 3.35
CA PRO A 131 1.62 8.06 2.46
C PRO A 131 2.30 6.77 1.93
N PHE A 132 1.95 5.59 2.46
CA PHE A 132 2.52 4.33 1.98
C PHE A 132 1.55 3.51 1.13
N VAL A 133 0.25 3.54 1.45
CA VAL A 133 -0.79 2.78 0.72
C VAL A 133 -0.95 3.30 -0.70
N LEU A 134 -1.17 4.61 -0.86
CA LEU A 134 -1.47 5.19 -2.17
C LEU A 134 -0.28 5.07 -3.14
N PRO A 135 0.98 5.41 -2.77
CA PRO A 135 2.11 5.21 -3.68
C PRO A 135 2.34 3.74 -4.05
N ALA A 136 2.18 2.81 -3.10
CA ALA A 136 2.30 1.39 -3.38
C ALA A 136 1.19 0.90 -4.34
N ALA A 137 -0.05 1.34 -4.15
CA ALA A 137 -1.15 1.00 -5.05
C ALA A 137 -0.94 1.55 -6.47
N VAL A 138 -0.48 2.79 -6.60
CA VAL A 138 -0.12 3.41 -7.89
C VAL A 138 1.03 2.64 -8.55
N TYR A 139 2.07 2.30 -7.78
CA TYR A 139 3.19 1.49 -8.27
C TYR A 139 2.74 0.11 -8.77
N GLY A 140 1.87 -0.55 -8.01
CA GLY A 140 1.28 -1.84 -8.38
C GLY A 140 0.47 -1.77 -9.68
N ARG A 141 -0.34 -0.73 -9.85
CA ARG A 141 -1.06 -0.48 -11.09
C ARG A 141 -0.12 -0.35 -12.29
N LEU A 142 0.98 0.40 -12.15
CA LEU A 142 1.97 0.55 -13.22
C LEU A 142 2.67 -0.77 -13.56
N LEU A 143 2.96 -1.61 -12.56
CA LEU A 143 3.54 -2.94 -12.79
C LEU A 143 2.57 -3.86 -13.53
N LEU A 144 1.30 -3.88 -13.15
CA LEU A 144 0.25 -4.65 -13.84
C LEU A 144 0.08 -4.18 -15.28
N GLU A 145 0.02 -2.88 -15.52
CA GLU A 145 -0.12 -2.34 -16.87
C GLU A 145 1.06 -2.75 -17.76
N LYS A 146 2.30 -2.65 -17.25
CA LYS A 146 3.50 -3.10 -17.98
C LYS A 146 3.45 -4.61 -18.27
N ALA A 147 3.04 -5.42 -17.30
CA ALA A 147 2.93 -6.86 -17.47
C ALA A 147 1.86 -7.24 -18.51
N PHE A 148 0.69 -6.59 -18.45
CA PHE A 148 -0.39 -6.76 -19.41
C PHE A 148 0.06 -6.39 -20.83
N VAL A 149 0.65 -5.21 -21.01
CA VAL A 149 1.17 -4.77 -22.32
C VAL A 149 2.24 -5.72 -22.85
N SER A 150 3.11 -6.23 -21.97
CA SER A 150 4.13 -7.23 -22.36
C SER A 150 3.49 -8.53 -22.82
N ALA A 151 2.46 -9.02 -22.13
CA ALA A 151 1.73 -10.22 -22.51
C ALA A 151 0.99 -10.05 -23.86
N VAL A 152 0.30 -8.92 -24.06
CA VAL A 152 -0.34 -8.59 -25.35
C VAL A 152 0.69 -8.56 -26.48
N LYS A 153 1.85 -7.94 -26.26
CA LYS A 153 2.93 -7.87 -27.26
C LYS A 153 3.46 -9.24 -27.64
N LYS A 154 3.53 -10.21 -26.73
CA LYS A 154 3.96 -11.58 -27.05
C LYS A 154 2.97 -12.32 -27.96
N VAL A 155 1.68 -12.00 -27.86
CA VAL A 155 0.64 -12.59 -28.72
C VAL A 155 0.59 -11.91 -30.09
N TRP A 156 0.78 -10.59 -30.12
CA TRP A 156 0.55 -9.78 -31.33
C TRP A 156 1.79 -9.39 -32.13
N GLY A 157 2.97 -9.32 -31.49
CA GLY A 157 4.25 -8.95 -32.10
C GLY A 157 4.99 -10.16 -32.64
#